data_AF-A0A1X0WM66-F1
#
_entry.id   AF-A0A1X0WM66-F1
#
_cell.length_a   1.000
_cell.length_b   1.000
_cell.length_c   1.000
_cell.angle_alpha   90.00
_cell.angle_beta   90.00
_cell.angle_gamma   90.00
#
_symmetry.space_group_name_H-M   'P 1'
#
loop_
_entity.id
_entity.type
_entity.pdbx_description
1 polymer ?
#
loop_
_entity_poly.entity_id
_entity_poly.type
_entity_poly.pdbx_seq_one_letter_code
_entity_poly.pdbx_strand_id
1 'polypeptide(L)'
;MKLSSDYIVMRDKQSGHFLNELKNNRSSLATKASFVDDIRGALTMPYNSYLEQKTAVKSLAKVHGLEIIRVKATFELTYPNGGDVQKIERQNTKPDLFDLLRSL
;
A
#
# COMPACT_ATOMS: atom_id res chain seq x y z
N MET A 1 11.42 -10.34 15.32
CA MET A 1 10.06 -9.74 15.42
C MET A 1 9.18 -10.22 14.26
N LYS A 2 7.88 -10.51 14.47
CA LYS A 2 6.95 -10.92 13.40
C LYS A 2 5.85 -9.89 13.17
N LEU A 3 5.57 -9.57 11.91
CA LEU A 3 4.53 -8.64 11.48
C LEU A 3 3.59 -9.33 10.51
N SER A 4 2.31 -9.44 10.85
CA SER A 4 1.30 -10.03 9.98
C SER A 4 0.28 -8.97 9.57
N SER A 5 -0.08 -8.95 8.29
CA SER A 5 -1.11 -8.05 7.78
C SER A 5 -1.80 -8.63 6.56
N ASP A 6 -3.05 -8.20 6.38
CA ASP A 6 -3.89 -8.57 5.25
C ASP A 6 -4.09 -7.34 4.37
N TYR A 7 -3.79 -7.49 3.08
CA TYR A 7 -3.93 -6.43 2.10
C TYR A 7 -4.55 -6.95 0.81
N ILE A 8 -5.01 -6.01 0.01
CA ILE A 8 -5.51 -6.22 -1.34
C ILE A 8 -4.46 -5.75 -2.32
N VAL A 9 -4.23 -6.55 -3.36
CA VAL A 9 -3.53 -6.15 -4.58
C VAL A 9 -4.45 -6.35 -5.79
N MET A 10 -4.13 -5.69 -6.89
CA MET A 10 -4.78 -5.95 -8.18
C MET A 10 -3.79 -6.57 -9.14
N ARG A 11 -4.26 -7.51 -9.96
CA ARG A 11 -3.44 -8.20 -10.97
C ARG A 11 -4.12 -8.10 -12.34
N ASP A 12 -3.34 -7.81 -13.36
CA ASP A 12 -3.82 -7.84 -14.73
C ASP A 12 -4.03 -9.29 -15.17
N LYS A 13 -5.22 -9.59 -15.72
CA LYS A 13 -5.60 -10.96 -16.08
C LYS A 13 -4.89 -11.49 -17.31
N GLN A 14 -4.32 -10.62 -18.14
CA GLN A 14 -3.65 -11.00 -19.39
C GLN A 14 -2.17 -11.29 -19.16
N SER A 15 -1.46 -10.36 -18.54
CA SER A 15 -0.02 -10.48 -18.26
C SER A 15 0.29 -11.24 -16.97
N GLY A 16 -0.64 -11.28 -16.01
CA GLY A 16 -0.38 -11.76 -14.66
C GLY A 16 0.46 -10.79 -13.81
N HIS A 17 0.78 -9.60 -14.31
CA HIS A 17 1.53 -8.60 -13.56
C HIS A 17 0.62 -7.84 -12.58
N PHE A 18 1.20 -7.39 -11.47
CA PHE A 18 0.50 -6.64 -10.44
C PHE A 18 0.46 -5.16 -10.76
N LEU A 19 -0.64 -4.50 -10.41
CA LEU A 19 -0.78 -3.04 -10.54
C LEU A 19 0.24 -2.35 -9.63
N ASN A 20 1.14 -1.56 -10.21
CA ASN A 20 2.20 -0.81 -9.50
C ASN A 20 1.86 0.68 -9.38
N GLU A 21 1.18 1.26 -10.37
CA GLU A 21 0.72 2.64 -10.28
C GLU A 21 -0.62 2.81 -10.98
N LEU A 22 -1.44 3.71 -10.47
CA LEU A 22 -2.61 4.23 -11.15
C LEU A 22 -2.63 5.76 -11.00
N LYS A 23 -2.40 6.47 -12.10
CA LYS A 23 -2.30 7.93 -12.11
C LYS A 23 -3.31 8.53 -13.08
N ASN A 24 -3.89 9.68 -12.74
CA ASN A 24 -4.70 10.44 -13.68
C ASN A 24 -3.82 11.03 -14.78
N ASN A 25 -4.30 11.01 -16.01
CA ASN A 25 -3.68 11.77 -17.09
C ASN A 25 -3.91 13.28 -16.85
N ARG A 26 -2.93 14.10 -17.23
CA ARG A 26 -3.04 15.55 -17.07
C ARG A 26 -4.25 16.06 -17.85
N SER A 27 -5.10 16.84 -17.19
CA SER A 27 -6.30 17.45 -17.77
C SER A 27 -7.30 16.46 -18.38
N SER A 28 -7.35 15.21 -17.89
CA SER A 28 -8.29 14.19 -18.35
C SER A 28 -8.81 13.33 -17.20
N LEU A 29 -10.02 12.76 -17.37
CA LEU A 29 -10.57 11.74 -16.46
C LEU A 29 -9.96 10.35 -16.69
N ALA A 30 -9.23 10.16 -17.80
CA ALA A 30 -8.57 8.89 -18.08
C ALA A 30 -7.37 8.67 -17.14
N THR A 31 -7.17 7.42 -16.74
CA THR A 31 -6.05 6.98 -15.90
C THR A 31 -5.05 6.16 -16.70
N LYS A 32 -3.78 6.25 -16.30
CA LYS A 32 -2.70 5.38 -16.76
C LYS A 32 -2.35 4.40 -15.64
N ALA A 33 -2.41 3.11 -15.97
CA ALA A 33 -1.94 2.03 -15.11
C ALA A 33 -0.52 1.60 -15.52
N SER A 34 0.34 1.29 -14.55
CA SER A 34 1.60 0.59 -14.78
C SER A 34 1.62 -0.69 -13.95
N PHE A 35 2.38 -1.68 -14.41
CA PHE A 35 2.41 -3.01 -13.82
C PHE A 35 3.83 -3.49 -13.55
N VAL A 36 3.96 -4.39 -12.58
CA VAL A 36 5.21 -5.02 -12.15
C VAL A 36 4.99 -6.52 -11.99
N ASP A 37 6.00 -7.34 -12.27
CA ASP A 37 5.95 -8.80 -12.14
C ASP A 37 6.07 -9.27 -10.66
N ASP A 38 6.77 -8.49 -9.82
CA ASP A 38 6.96 -8.77 -8.40
C ASP A 38 5.89 -8.10 -7.51
N ILE A 39 5.19 -8.91 -6.70
CA ILE A 39 4.17 -8.47 -5.74
C ILE A 39 4.70 -7.45 -4.71
N ARG A 40 6.01 -7.42 -4.43
CA ARG A 40 6.64 -6.44 -3.52
C ARG A 40 6.58 -5.01 -4.07
N GLY A 41 6.48 -4.87 -5.39
CA GLY A 41 6.25 -3.58 -6.06
C GLY A 41 4.78 -3.26 -6.29
N ALA A 42 3.84 -4.12 -5.88
CA ALA A 42 2.43 -3.88 -6.12
C ALA A 42 1.89 -2.73 -5.25
N LEU A 43 0.92 -1.98 -5.78
CA LEU A 43 0.04 -1.15 -4.97
C LEU A 43 -0.75 -2.05 -4.03
N THR A 44 -0.68 -1.72 -2.75
CA THR A 44 -1.39 -2.42 -1.68
C THR A 44 -2.44 -1.52 -1.04
N MET A 45 -3.55 -2.11 -0.64
CA MET A 45 -4.59 -1.47 0.15
C MET A 45 -4.87 -2.34 1.39
N PRO A 46 -4.94 -1.80 2.61
CA PRO A 46 -5.35 -2.58 3.78
C PRO A 46 -6.71 -3.26 3.54
N TYR A 47 -6.86 -4.51 3.98
CA TYR A 47 -8.09 -5.28 3.74
C TYR A 47 -9.36 -4.57 4.28
N ASN A 48 -9.26 -3.90 5.43
CA ASN A 48 -10.37 -3.15 6.00
C ASN A 48 -10.80 -1.95 5.13
N SER A 49 -9.84 -1.20 4.58
CA SER A 49 -10.13 -0.10 3.65
C SER A 49 -10.81 -0.59 2.37
N TYR A 50 -10.45 -1.80 1.90
CA TYR A 50 -11.17 -2.43 0.80
C TYR A 50 -12.62 -2.77 1.15
N LEU A 51 -12.90 -3.23 2.37
CA LEU A 51 -14.27 -3.53 2.78
C LEU A 51 -15.14 -2.26 2.80
N GLU A 52 -14.59 -1.14 3.29
CA GLU A 52 -15.27 0.16 3.33
C GLU A 52 -15.59 0.70 1.91
N GLN A 53 -14.69 0.46 0.95
CA GLN A 53 -14.78 1.02 -0.41
C GLN A 53 -15.03 -0.05 -1.49
N LYS A 54 -15.57 -1.21 -1.09
CA LYS A 54 -15.63 -2.43 -1.91
C LYS A 54 -16.22 -2.21 -3.29
N THR A 55 -17.31 -1.46 -3.38
CA THR A 55 -18.00 -1.17 -4.64
C THR A 55 -17.13 -0.36 -5.58
N ALA A 56 -16.47 0.70 -5.09
CA ALA A 56 -15.61 1.55 -5.90
C ALA A 56 -14.38 0.76 -6.41
N VAL A 57 -13.75 -0.02 -5.53
CA VAL A 57 -12.58 -0.85 -5.89
C VAL A 57 -12.95 -1.92 -6.93
N LYS A 58 -14.12 -2.55 -6.81
CA LYS A 58 -14.63 -3.51 -7.81
C LYS A 58 -14.89 -2.86 -9.17
N SER A 59 -15.49 -1.66 -9.18
CA SER A 59 -15.72 -0.91 -10.42
C SER A 59 -14.40 -0.56 -11.10
N LEU A 60 -13.42 -0.09 -10.33
CA LEU A 60 -12.08 0.22 -10.83
C LEU A 60 -11.41 -1.02 -11.46
N ALA A 61 -11.40 -2.14 -10.74
CA ALA A 61 -10.85 -3.39 -11.26
C ALA A 61 -11.55 -3.83 -12.55
N LYS A 62 -12.88 -3.71 -12.63
CA LYS A 62 -13.65 -4.05 -13.83
C LYS A 62 -13.27 -3.18 -15.03
N VAL A 63 -13.16 -1.86 -14.86
CA VAL A 63 -12.79 -0.92 -15.94
C VAL A 63 -11.40 -1.22 -16.50
N HIS A 64 -10.47 -1.61 -15.63
CA HIS A 64 -9.09 -1.92 -16.02
C HIS A 64 -8.83 -3.39 -16.34
N GLY A 65 -9.85 -4.27 -16.34
CA GLY A 65 -9.69 -5.69 -16.63
C GLY A 65 -8.92 -6.48 -15.55
N LEU A 66 -8.83 -5.94 -14.33
CA LEU A 66 -8.02 -6.49 -13.24
C LEU A 66 -8.81 -7.50 -12.40
N GLU A 67 -8.10 -8.43 -11.79
CA GLU A 67 -8.59 -9.22 -10.66
C GLU A 67 -8.15 -8.61 -9.32
N ILE A 68 -8.95 -8.84 -8.28
CA ILE A 68 -8.69 -8.35 -6.92
C ILE A 68 -8.29 -9.55 -6.07
N ILE A 69 -7.13 -9.48 -5.43
CA ILE A 69 -6.53 -10.58 -4.67
C ILE A 69 -6.33 -10.15 -3.23
N ARG A 70 -6.80 -10.95 -2.26
CA ARG A 70 -6.42 -10.80 -0.85
C ARG A 70 -5.12 -11.53 -0.60
N VAL A 71 -4.15 -10.81 -0.07
CA VAL A 71 -2.85 -11.32 0.34
C VAL A 71 -2.81 -11.33 1.86
N LYS A 72 -2.43 -12.47 2.43
CA LYS A 72 -2.10 -12.60 3.84
C LYS A 72 -0.59 -12.75 3.92
N ALA A 73 0.11 -11.76 4.47
CA ALA A 73 1.56 -11.81 4.57
C ALA A 73 1.99 -11.80 6.03
N THR A 74 3.06 -12.54 6.29
CA THR A 74 3.80 -12.49 7.55
C THR A 74 5.25 -12.19 7.21
N PHE A 75 5.76 -11.11 7.77
CA PHE A 75 7.15 -10.70 7.66
C PHE A 75 7.87 -11.04 8.95
N GLU A 76 8.98 -11.75 8.83
CA GLU A 76 9.91 -11.99 9.92
C GLU A 76 11.07 -11.00 9.80
N LEU A 77 11.25 -10.20 10.85
CA LEU A 77 12.24 -9.14 10.94
C LEU A 77 13.37 -9.60 11.85
N THR A 78 14.53 -9.78 11.24
CA THR A 78 15.80 -10.12 11.87
C THR A 78 16.88 -9.18 11.35
N TYR A 79 17.96 -9.02 12.11
CA TYR A 79 19.19 -8.43 11.58
C TYR A 79 19.82 -9.41 10.55
N PRO A 80 20.72 -8.93 9.66
CA PRO A 80 21.40 -9.81 8.70
C PRO A 80 22.17 -10.98 9.34
N ASN A 81 22.58 -10.84 10.60
CA ASN A 81 23.23 -11.89 11.38
C ASN A 81 22.23 -12.86 12.07
N GLY A 82 20.93 -12.74 11.80
CA GLY A 82 19.86 -13.53 12.41
C GLY A 82 19.40 -13.05 13.78
N GLY A 83 20.00 -11.99 14.34
CA GLY A 83 19.61 -11.45 15.64
C GLY A 83 18.21 -10.82 15.65
N ASP A 84 17.61 -10.78 16.84
CA ASP A 84 16.27 -10.20 17.02
C ASP A 84 16.26 -8.68 16.88
N VAL A 85 15.36 -8.17 16.03
CA VAL A 85 15.09 -6.73 15.90
C VAL A 85 14.13 -6.27 17.00
N GLN A 86 14.44 -5.14 17.62
CA GLN A 86 13.59 -4.49 18.63
C GLN A 86 12.62 -3.47 18.01
N LYS A 87 11.49 -3.25 18.67
CA LYS A 87 10.52 -2.23 18.27
C LYS A 87 11.10 -0.84 18.50
N ILE A 88 11.09 0.00 17.48
CA ILE A 88 11.47 1.42 17.61
C ILE A 88 10.26 2.19 18.14
N GLU A 89 10.40 2.81 19.31
CA GLU A 89 9.43 3.78 19.82
C GLU A 89 9.67 5.14 19.17
N ARG A 90 8.68 5.64 18.43
CA ARG A 90 8.72 7.03 17.98
C ARG A 90 8.32 7.92 19.15
N GLN A 91 9.23 8.78 19.57
CA GLN A 91 8.87 9.90 20.43
C GLN A 91 7.99 10.85 19.62
N ASN A 92 6.74 11.04 20.06
CA ASN A 92 5.87 12.07 19.50
C ASN A 92 6.31 13.42 20.06
N THR A 93 7.38 13.99 19.53
CA THR A 93 7.72 15.40 19.78
C THR A 93 6.77 16.25 18.94
N LYS A 94 5.51 16.38 19.38
CA LYS A 94 4.69 17.50 18.92
C LYS A 94 5.39 18.76 19.46
N PRO A 95 5.89 19.67 18.60
CA PRO A 95 6.40 20.94 19.09
C PRO A 95 5.25 21.61 19.84
N ASP A 96 5.53 22.10 21.05
CA ASP A 96 4.53 22.83 21.81
C ASP A 96 4.10 24.06 20.99
N LEU A 97 2.85 24.47 21.09
CA LEU A 97 2.35 25.65 20.37
C LEU A 97 3.20 26.89 20.71
N PHE A 98 3.76 26.93 21.93
CA PHE A 98 4.72 27.93 22.38
C PHE A 98 6.07 27.91 21.64
N ASP A 99 6.56 26.74 21.22
CA ASP A 99 7.82 26.64 20.46
C ASP A 99 7.65 27.21 19.04
N LEU A 100 6.49 27.00 18.42
CA LEU A 100 6.13 27.56 17.12
C LEU A 100 6.01 29.09 17.15
N LEU A 101 5.48 29.66 18.25
CA LEU A 101 5.34 31.11 18.41
C LEU A 101 6.66 31.84 18.69
N ARG A 102 7.66 31.16 19.25
CA ARG A 102 9.00 31.74 19.48
C ARG A 102 9.86 31.83 18.22
N SER A 103 9.52 31.09 17.17
CA SER A 103 10.24 31.07 15.89
C SER A 103 9.73 32.06 14.84
N LEU A 104 8.74 32.90 15.19
CA LEU A 104 8.18 33.98 14.38
C LEU A 104 8.72 35.33 14.84
#